data_AF-A0A936K053-F1
#
_entry.id   AF-A0A936K053-F1
#
_cell.length_a   1.000
_cell.length_b   1.000
_cell.length_c   1.000
_cell.angle_alpha   90.00
_cell.angle_beta   90.00
_cell.angle_gamma   90.00
#
_symmetry.space_group_name_H-M   'P 1'
#
loop_
_entity.id
_entity.type
_entity.pdbx_description
1 polymer ?
#
loop_
_entity_poly.entity_id
_entity_poly.type
_entity_poly.pdbx_seq_one_letter_code
_entity_poly.pdbx_strand_id
1 'polypeptide(L)'
;MVNISDEIKFKTARSGGKGGQNVNKVETMVEGYWHIESSALVGDEQKKLLQEKLFKKINADGFLLVKSQTDRTQLGNKQDVIKKMNALVNKALVKPKPRKATKPSKAAKEKRIERKKQVGALKDFRKKIGREIW
;
A
#
# COMPACT_ATOMS: atom_id res chain seq x y z
N MET A 1 -7.45 17.02 -2.81
CA MET A 1 -6.06 16.53 -2.66
C MET A 1 -5.44 17.37 -1.56
N VAL A 2 -4.99 16.77 -0.46
CA VAL A 2 -4.42 17.53 0.66
C VAL A 2 -3.00 17.90 0.29
N ASN A 3 -2.66 19.18 0.45
CA ASN A 3 -1.31 19.69 0.24
C ASN A 3 -0.74 20.11 1.59
N ILE A 4 0.35 19.47 2.01
CA ILE A 4 0.93 19.63 3.35
C ILE A 4 2.19 20.52 3.31
N SER A 5 2.56 21.04 2.15
CA SER A 5 3.86 21.69 1.90
C SER A 5 4.25 22.75 2.95
N ASP A 6 3.26 23.48 3.49
CA ASP A 6 3.47 24.59 4.42
C ASP A 6 3.78 24.14 5.86
N GLU A 7 3.37 22.94 6.26
CA GLU A 7 3.61 22.38 7.60
C GLU A 7 4.86 21.47 7.66
N ILE A 8 5.54 21.25 6.52
CA ILE A 8 6.73 20.40 6.46
C ILE A 8 7.94 21.17 6.98
N LYS A 9 8.56 20.66 8.04
CA LYS A 9 9.88 21.09 8.48
C LYS A 9 10.94 20.33 7.71
N PHE A 10 11.92 21.05 7.16
CA PHE A 10 13.01 20.45 6.41
C PHE A 10 14.31 20.49 7.20
N LYS A 11 15.06 19.40 7.18
CA LYS A 11 16.43 19.33 7.67
C LYS A 11 17.34 18.88 6.52
N THR A 12 18.49 19.50 6.39
CA THR A 12 19.51 19.06 5.44
C THR A 12 20.49 18.13 6.13
N ALA A 13 21.05 17.22 5.35
CA ALA A 13 22.15 16.37 5.77
C ALA A 13 22.97 15.96 4.56
N ARG A 14 24.10 15.30 4.81
CA ARG A 14 24.95 14.77 3.74
C ARG A 14 24.31 13.51 3.15
N SER A 15 24.41 13.39 1.83
CA SER A 15 23.93 12.20 1.13
C SER A 15 24.80 11.00 1.47
N GLY A 16 24.18 9.86 1.73
CA GLY A 16 24.90 8.61 2.01
C GLY A 16 25.37 7.91 0.74
N GLY A 17 26.54 7.28 0.77
CA GLY A 17 27.04 6.41 -0.30
C GLY A 17 28.55 6.52 -0.54
N LYS A 18 29.10 5.62 -1.34
CA LYS A 18 30.48 5.73 -1.84
C LYS A 18 30.50 6.87 -2.87
N GLY A 19 31.22 7.95 -2.58
CA GLY A 19 31.25 9.14 -3.43
C GLY A 19 32.56 9.92 -3.35
N GLY A 20 32.76 10.84 -4.30
CA GLY A 20 33.90 11.76 -4.33
C GLY A 20 33.74 12.95 -3.36
N GLN A 21 34.67 13.91 -3.45
CA GLN A 21 34.77 15.06 -2.53
C GLN A 21 33.45 15.82 -2.31
N ASN A 22 32.62 15.96 -3.35
CA ASN A 22 31.34 16.66 -3.26
C ASN A 22 30.30 15.97 -2.38
N VAL A 23 30.25 14.63 -2.36
CA VAL A 23 29.30 13.86 -1.54
C VAL A 23 29.65 13.99 -0.05
N ASN A 24 30.95 14.04 0.25
CA ASN A 24 31.44 14.15 1.63
C ASN A 24 31.33 15.57 2.19
N LYS A 25 31.27 16.59 1.32
CA LYS A 25 31.30 18.01 1.71
C LYS A 25 29.93 18.70 1.65
N VAL A 26 29.07 18.35 0.69
CA VAL A 26 27.83 19.11 0.42
C VAL A 26 26.61 18.41 1.02
N GLU A 27 25.82 19.16 1.79
CA GLU A 27 24.56 18.70 2.37
C GLU A 27 23.43 18.72 1.33
N THR A 28 23.48 17.76 0.40
CA THR A 28 22.48 17.66 -0.66
C THR A 28 21.22 16.90 -0.24
N MET A 29 21.30 16.01 0.76
CA MET A 29 20.15 15.24 1.24
C MET A 29 19.19 16.14 2.02
N VAL A 30 17.89 15.96 1.78
CA VAL A 30 16.83 16.67 2.50
C VAL A 30 15.92 15.65 3.19
N GLU A 31 15.67 15.88 4.46
CA GLU A 31 14.71 15.17 5.30
C GLU A 31 13.53 16.08 5.61
N GLY A 32 12.32 15.62 5.31
CA GLY A 32 11.07 16.30 5.63
C GLY A 32 10.39 15.64 6.83
N TYR A 33 9.96 16.48 7.76
CA TYR A 33 9.26 16.12 8.97
C TYR A 33 7.89 16.79 8.94
N TRP A 34 6.84 15.99 9.11
CA TRP A 34 5.50 16.51 9.28
C TRP A 34 4.82 15.86 10.48
N HIS A 35 4.26 16.67 11.36
CA HIS A 35 3.59 16.20 12.56
C HIS A 35 2.08 16.06 12.28
N ILE A 36 1.58 14.83 12.36
CA ILE A 36 0.21 14.51 11.93
C ILE A 36 -0.82 15.10 12.89
N GLU A 37 -0.55 15.06 14.19
CA GLU A 37 -1.52 15.41 15.22
C GLU A 37 -1.71 16.92 15.36
N SER A 38 -0.63 17.70 15.20
CA SER A 38 -0.68 19.18 15.23
C SER A 38 -1.13 19.80 13.91
N SER A 39 -1.31 18.99 12.86
CA SER A 39 -1.72 19.50 11.55
C SER A 39 -3.14 20.08 11.63
N ALA A 40 -3.32 21.28 11.09
CA ALA A 40 -4.63 21.92 10.94
C ALA A 40 -5.31 21.55 9.61
N LEU A 41 -4.53 21.00 8.67
CA LEU A 41 -4.97 20.68 7.31
C LEU A 41 -5.77 19.37 7.21
N VAL A 42 -5.78 18.57 8.28
CA VAL A 42 -6.31 17.21 8.31
C VAL A 42 -7.33 17.10 9.45
N GLY A 43 -8.53 16.60 9.16
CA GLY A 43 -9.56 16.38 10.18
C GLY A 43 -9.27 15.15 11.06
N ASP A 44 -9.95 15.03 12.21
CA ASP A 44 -9.64 13.98 13.20
C ASP A 44 -9.80 12.54 12.67
N GLU A 45 -10.81 12.28 11.83
CA GLU A 45 -10.98 10.97 11.19
C GLU A 45 -9.82 10.65 10.23
N GLN A 46 -9.37 11.67 9.49
CA GLN A 46 -8.25 11.54 8.58
C GLN A 46 -6.93 11.36 9.33
N LYS A 47 -6.74 12.04 10.48
CA LYS A 47 -5.57 11.84 11.37
C LYS A 47 -5.48 10.38 11.83
N LYS A 48 -6.58 9.81 12.31
CA LYS A 48 -6.64 8.39 12.71
C LYS A 48 -6.30 7.46 11.54
N LEU A 49 -6.91 7.68 10.38
CA LEU A 49 -6.64 6.88 9.18
C LEU A 49 -5.17 6.96 8.74
N LEU A 50 -4.55 8.13 8.85
CA LEU A 50 -3.14 8.34 8.55
C LEU A 50 -2.23 7.63 9.55
N GLN A 51 -2.53 7.72 10.84
CA GLN A 51 -1.79 7.00 11.88
C GLN A 51 -1.86 5.49 11.67
N GLU A 52 -3.03 4.94 11.34
CA GLU A 52 -3.19 3.51 11.06
C GLU A 52 -2.44 3.07 9.81
N LYS A 53 -2.60 3.78 8.68
CA LYS A 53 -2.01 3.37 7.39
C LYS A 53 -0.53 3.67 7.27
N LEU A 54 -0.05 4.74 7.89
CA LEU A 54 1.35 5.18 7.83
C LEU A 54 2.12 4.81 9.09
N PHE A 55 1.57 3.99 10.00
CA PHE A 55 2.21 3.56 11.24
C PHE A 55 3.69 3.18 11.08
N LYS A 56 4.03 2.42 10.03
CA LYS A 56 5.41 1.97 9.75
C LYS A 56 6.39 3.09 9.33
N LYS A 57 5.87 4.28 9.02
CA LYS A 57 6.62 5.46 8.54
C LYS A 57 6.56 6.62 9.53
N ILE A 58 5.80 6.49 10.60
CA ILE A 58 5.66 7.49 11.65
C ILE A 58 6.57 7.09 12.82
N ASN A 59 7.29 8.07 13.38
CA ASN A 59 8.08 7.87 14.60
C ASN A 59 7.19 7.84 15.84
N ALA A 60 7.73 7.40 16.99
CA ALA A 60 7.00 7.38 18.27
C ALA A 60 6.40 8.74 18.63
N ASP A 61 7.06 9.83 18.25
CA ASP A 61 6.64 11.22 18.48
C ASP A 61 5.59 11.73 17.47
N GLY A 62 5.02 10.87 16.61
CA GLY A 62 3.94 11.26 15.68
C GLY A 62 4.40 11.98 14.40
N PHE A 63 5.72 12.02 14.13
CA PHE A 63 6.27 12.62 12.92
C PHE A 63 6.35 11.62 11.76
N LEU A 64 5.79 12.00 10.61
CA LEU A 64 6.04 11.35 9.33
C LEU A 64 7.39 11.85 8.77
N LEU A 65 8.35 10.94 8.66
CA LEU A 65 9.69 11.22 8.11
C LEU A 65 9.79 10.75 6.66
N VAL A 66 10.22 11.63 5.77
CA VAL A 66 10.56 11.29 4.38
C VAL A 66 11.87 11.95 3.99
N LYS A 67 12.81 11.17 3.48
CA LYS A 67 14.10 11.67 2.99
C LYS A 67 14.26 11.52 1.48
N SER A 68 14.96 12.46 0.85
CA SER A 68 15.36 12.38 -0.55
C SER A 68 16.80 12.83 -0.74
N GLN A 69 17.54 12.04 -1.53
CA GLN A 69 18.93 12.27 -1.94
C GLN A 69 19.14 11.90 -3.42
N THR A 70 18.07 11.96 -4.22
CA THR A 70 18.09 11.56 -5.63
C THR A 70 18.88 12.57 -6.47
N ASP A 71 18.66 13.86 -6.20
CA ASP A 71 19.21 14.95 -6.97
C ASP A 71 20.56 15.40 -6.40
N ARG A 72 21.37 16.01 -7.28
CA ARG A 72 22.64 16.64 -6.88
C ARG A 72 22.44 17.99 -6.18
N THR A 73 21.22 18.52 -6.16
CA THR A 73 20.89 19.83 -5.57
C THR A 73 19.91 19.69 -4.41
N GLN A 74 20.10 20.52 -3.39
CA GLN A 74 19.19 20.57 -2.23
C GLN A 74 17.76 20.96 -2.65
N LEU A 75 17.62 21.89 -3.60
CA LEU A 75 16.32 22.36 -4.08
C LEU A 75 15.54 21.25 -4.78
N GLY A 76 16.20 20.45 -5.63
CA GLY A 76 15.60 19.28 -6.26
C GLY A 76 15.10 18.30 -5.20
N ASN A 77 15.98 17.93 -4.26
CA ASN A 77 15.63 17.02 -3.17
C ASN A 77 14.49 17.54 -2.28
N LYS A 78 14.41 18.86 -2.03
CA LYS A 78 13.30 19.48 -1.28
C LYS A 78 11.96 19.31 -2.00
N GLN A 79 11.91 19.60 -3.30
CA GLN A 79 10.71 19.38 -4.10
C GLN A 79 10.31 17.91 -4.13
N ASP A 80 11.30 17.02 -4.19
CA ASP A 80 11.11 15.58 -4.23
C ASP A 80 10.51 15.05 -2.91
N VAL A 81 10.98 15.55 -1.77
CA VAL A 81 10.39 15.27 -0.44
C VAL A 81 8.93 15.72 -0.39
N ILE A 82 8.63 16.96 -0.83
CA ILE A 82 7.25 17.49 -0.85
C ILE A 82 6.34 16.58 -1.69
N LYS A 83 6.76 16.23 -2.91
CA LYS A 83 5.99 15.35 -3.80
C LYS A 83 5.75 13.99 -3.17
N LYS A 84 6.78 13.36 -2.59
CA LYS A 84 6.68 12.05 -1.94
C LYS A 84 5.76 12.08 -0.72
N MET A 85 5.87 13.09 0.13
CA MET A 85 5.00 13.25 1.31
C MET A 85 3.54 13.44 0.91
N ASN A 86 3.28 14.36 -0.02
CA ASN A 86 1.92 14.59 -0.52
C ASN A 86 1.34 13.33 -1.17
N ALA A 87 2.12 12.58 -1.96
CA ALA A 87 1.67 11.34 -2.56
C ALA A 87 1.34 10.27 -1.51
N LEU A 88 2.17 10.12 -0.47
CA LEU A 88 1.93 9.17 0.62
C LEU A 88 0.66 9.50 1.39
N VAL A 89 0.46 10.77 1.75
CA VAL A 89 -0.72 11.19 2.50
C VAL A 89 -1.97 11.02 1.64
N ASN A 90 -1.97 11.51 0.40
CA ASN A 90 -3.14 11.36 -0.47
C ASN A 90 -3.48 9.87 -0.70
N LYS A 91 -2.48 8.99 -0.89
CA LYS A 91 -2.71 7.55 -1.00
C LYS A 91 -3.29 6.94 0.28
N ALA A 92 -2.84 7.39 1.44
CA ALA A 92 -3.37 6.95 2.72
C ALA A 92 -4.82 7.44 2.93
N LEU A 93 -5.17 8.65 2.51
CA LEU A 93 -6.53 9.18 2.60
C LEU A 93 -7.55 8.49 1.68
N VAL A 94 -7.10 7.75 0.66
CA VAL A 94 -8.01 6.98 -0.21
C VAL A 94 -8.64 5.83 0.59
N LYS A 95 -9.94 5.93 0.87
CA LYS A 95 -10.73 4.84 1.47
C LYS A 95 -11.04 3.80 0.38
N PRO A 96 -10.54 2.55 0.48
CA PRO A 96 -10.83 1.54 -0.52
C PRO A 96 -12.33 1.20 -0.49
N LYS A 97 -12.94 1.08 -1.67
CA LYS A 97 -14.34 0.65 -1.77
C LYS A 97 -14.46 -0.78 -1.20
N PRO A 98 -15.41 -1.04 -0.27
CA PRO A 98 -15.57 -2.37 0.29
C PRO A 98 -15.89 -3.37 -0.83
N ARG A 99 -15.16 -4.50 -0.84
CA ARG A 99 -15.41 -5.57 -1.79
C ARG A 99 -16.72 -6.26 -1.42
N LYS A 100 -17.67 -6.29 -2.36
CA LYS A 100 -18.84 -7.16 -2.25
C LYS A 100 -18.43 -8.56 -2.74
N ALA A 101 -18.61 -9.58 -1.90
CA ALA A 101 -18.32 -10.96 -2.29
C ALA A 101 -19.20 -11.35 -3.49
N THR A 102 -18.57 -11.90 -4.53
CA THR A 102 -19.30 -12.38 -5.71
C THR A 102 -19.88 -13.76 -5.42
N LYS A 103 -21.13 -13.98 -5.83
CA LYS A 103 -21.73 -15.32 -5.81
C LYS A 103 -21.09 -16.17 -6.91
N PRO A 104 -20.97 -17.50 -6.75
CA PRO A 104 -20.54 -18.39 -7.84
C PRO A 104 -21.41 -18.20 -9.08
N SER A 105 -20.79 -18.17 -10.26
CA SER A 105 -21.51 -17.96 -11.53
C SER A 105 -22.50 -19.10 -11.81
N LYS A 106 -23.54 -18.81 -12.60
CA LYS A 106 -24.51 -19.83 -13.04
C LYS A 106 -23.80 -20.99 -13.75
N ALA A 107 -22.88 -20.68 -14.66
CA ALA A 107 -22.08 -21.68 -15.37
C ALA A 107 -21.23 -22.55 -14.42
N ALA A 108 -20.64 -21.97 -13.36
CA ALA A 108 -19.89 -22.76 -12.38
C ALA A 108 -20.81 -23.72 -11.60
N LYS A 109 -22.03 -23.30 -11.27
CA LYS A 109 -23.03 -24.18 -10.62
C LYS A 109 -23.47 -25.31 -11.54
N GLU A 110 -23.70 -25.01 -12.81
CA GLU A 110 -24.12 -25.99 -13.82
C GLU A 110 -23.04 -27.04 -14.08
N LYS A 111 -21.78 -26.60 -14.33
CA LYS A 111 -20.63 -27.51 -14.46
C LYS A 111 -20.44 -28.40 -13.24
N ARG A 112 -20.68 -27.88 -12.02
CA ARG A 112 -20.63 -28.69 -10.79
C ARG A 112 -21.69 -29.80 -10.80
N ILE A 113 -22.92 -29.48 -11.20
CA ILE A 113 -24.02 -30.44 -11.27
C ILE A 113 -23.74 -31.49 -12.35
N GLU A 114 -23.29 -31.06 -13.52
CA GLU A 114 -22.93 -31.96 -14.62
C GLU A 114 -21.81 -32.92 -14.23
N ARG A 115 -20.71 -32.39 -13.66
CA ARG A 115 -19.62 -33.22 -13.13
C ARG A 115 -20.13 -34.22 -12.08
N LYS A 116 -21.03 -33.78 -11.18
CA LYS A 116 -21.63 -34.68 -10.18
C LYS A 116 -22.41 -35.83 -10.84
N LYS A 117 -23.18 -35.54 -11.90
CA LYS A 117 -23.93 -36.55 -12.67
C LYS A 117 -22.99 -37.53 -13.37
N GLN A 118 -21.97 -37.03 -14.06
CA GLN A 118 -20.97 -37.86 -14.75
C GLN A 118 -20.25 -38.82 -13.79
N VAL A 119 -19.82 -38.33 -12.63
CA VAL A 119 -19.17 -39.17 -11.61
C VAL A 119 -20.14 -40.21 -11.04
N GLY A 120 -21.43 -39.87 -10.88
CA GLY A 120 -22.46 -40.82 -10.47
C GLY A 120 -22.63 -41.95 -11.47
N ALA A 121 -22.82 -41.63 -12.74
CA ALA A 121 -22.95 -42.61 -13.82
C ALA A 121 -21.70 -43.52 -13.92
N LEU A 122 -20.50 -42.94 -13.81
CA LEU A 122 -19.25 -43.70 -13.80
C LEU A 122 -19.15 -44.67 -12.62
N LYS A 123 -19.69 -44.30 -11.44
CA LYS A 123 -19.75 -45.20 -10.29
C LYS A 123 -20.76 -46.33 -10.48
N ASP A 124 -21.90 -46.06 -11.11
CA ASP A 124 -22.90 -47.09 -11.39
C ASP A 124 -22.39 -48.13 -12.38
N PHE A 125 -21.70 -47.74 -13.45
CA PHE A 125 -21.05 -48.67 -14.38
C PHE A 125 -19.97 -49.55 -13.74
N ARG A 126 -19.39 -49.11 -12.61
CA ARG A 126 -18.37 -49.89 -11.87
C ARG A 126 -18.96 -50.87 -10.86
N LYS A 127 -20.28 -50.83 -10.60
CA LYS A 127 -20.89 -51.81 -9.70
C LYS A 127 -20.75 -53.21 -10.30
N LYS A 128 -20.32 -54.16 -9.48
CA LYS A 128 -20.25 -55.58 -9.87
C LYS A 128 -21.64 -56.01 -10.35
N ILE A 129 -21.72 -56.50 -11.58
CA ILE A 129 -22.91 -57.21 -12.06
C ILE A 129 -23.02 -58.47 -11.21
N GLY A 130 -24.07 -58.56 -10.39
CA GLY A 130 -24.42 -59.82 -9.74
C GLY A 130 -24.83 -60.79 -10.83
N ARG A 131 -24.03 -61.83 -11.08
CA ARG A 131 -24.51 -62.97 -11.87
C ARG A 131 -25.55 -63.68 -11.02
N GLU A 132 -26.81 -63.58 -11.39
CA GLU A 132 -27.79 -64.58 -11.00
C GLU A 132 -27.44 -65.86 -11.76
N ILE A 133 -26.95 -66.85 -11.02
CA ILE A 133 -26.69 -68.20 -11.51
C ILE A 133 -28.04 -68.92 -11.45
N TRP A 134 -28.52 -69.41 -12.60
CA TRP A 134 -29.73 -70.22 -12.74
C TRP A 134 -29.59 -71.59 -12.06
#